data_AF-A0A7V1AIT2-F1
#
_entry.id   AF-A0A7V1AIT2-F1
#
_cell.length_a   1.000
_cell.length_b   1.000
_cell.length_c   1.000
_cell.angle_alpha   90.00
_cell.angle_beta   90.00
_cell.angle_gamma   90.00
#
_symmetry.space_group_name_H-M   'P 1'
#
loop_
_entity.id
_entity.type
_entity.pdbx_description
1 polymer ?
#
loop_
_entity_poly.entity_id
_entity_poly.type
_entity_poly.pdbx_seq_one_letter_code
_entity_poly.pdbx_strand_id
1 'polypeptide(L)' 'MKFEDLDVWKRTARLSANIYKELSHIKDFGFKDQITRSGLSIPSNIAFILSAPCSLTTAPCERLQ' A
#
# COMPACT_ATOMS: atom_id res chain seq x y z
N MET A 1 18.58 -3.35 -5.24
CA MET A 1 17.44 -4.27 -5.16
C MET A 1 16.20 -3.46 -5.46
N LYS A 2 15.34 -3.90 -6.39
CA LYS A 2 14.10 -3.18 -6.71
C LYS A 2 12.95 -3.74 -5.87
N PHE A 3 11.93 -2.93 -5.58
CA PHE A 3 10.80 -3.39 -4.76
C PHE A 3 9.97 -4.45 -5.48
N GLU A 4 9.96 -4.42 -6.81
CA GLU A 4 9.28 -5.38 -7.68
C GLU A 4 9.85 -6.80 -7.56
N ASP A 5 11.08 -6.95 -7.06
CA ASP A 5 11.70 -8.26 -6.83
C ASP A 5 11.13 -8.96 -5.59
N LEU A 6 10.57 -8.19 -4.63
CA LEU A 6 10.07 -8.72 -3.37
C LEU A 6 8.78 -9.52 -3.53
N ASP A 7 8.79 -10.76 -3.06
CA ASP A 7 7.59 -11.60 -3.06
C ASP A 7 6.46 -11.04 -2.19
N VAL A 8 6.80 -10.36 -1.09
CA VAL A 8 5.80 -9.68 -0.26
C VAL A 8 5.10 -8.56 -1.04
N TRP A 9 5.84 -7.77 -1.83
CA TRP A 9 5.26 -6.73 -2.67
C TRP A 9 4.36 -7.32 -3.77
N LYS A 10 4.82 -8.38 -4.44
CA LYS A 10 4.02 -9.07 -5.47
C LYS A 10 2.70 -9.63 -4.89
N ARG A 11 2.74 -10.19 -3.68
CA ARG A 11 1.55 -10.73 -3.00
C ARG A 11 0.57 -9.62 -2.65
N THR A 12 1.04 -8.50 -2.09
CA THR A 12 0.17 -7.39 -1.69
C THR A 12 -0.39 -6.64 -2.90
N ALA A 13 0.37 -6.49 -3.98
CA ALA A 13 -0.11 -5.93 -5.24
C ALA A 13 -1.24 -6.78 -5.85
N ARG A 14 -1.09 -8.11 -5.86
CA ARG A 14 -2.16 -9.04 -6.31
C ARG A 14 -3.38 -8.98 -5.41
N LEU A 15 -3.19 -8.92 -4.09
CA LEU A 15 -4.28 -8.78 -3.13
C LEU A 15 -5.07 -7.49 -3.39
N SER A 16 -4.39 -6.35 -3.59
CA SER A 16 -5.04 -5.09 -3.92
C SER A 16 -5.89 -5.22 -5.19
N ALA A 17 -5.35 -5.80 -6.27
CA ALA A 17 -6.10 -6.04 -7.49
C ALA A 17 -7.32 -6.96 -7.28
N ASN A 18 -7.19 -7.98 -6.44
CA ASN A 18 -8.31 -8.88 -6.11
C ASN A 18 -9.40 -8.13 -5.32
N ILE A 19 -9.04 -7.28 -4.36
CA ILE A 19 -10.01 -6.44 -3.62
C ILE A 19 -10.86 -5.61 -4.60
N TYR A 20 -10.26 -4.98 -5.61
CA TYR A 20 -11.03 -4.23 -6.61
C TYR A 20 -11.99 -5.10 -7.42
N LYS A 21 -11.59 -6.33 -7.76
CA LYS A 21 -12.43 -7.29 -8.50
C LYS A 21 -13.59 -7.80 -7.64
N GLU A 22 -13.30 -8.21 -6.42
CA GLU A 22 -14.31 -8.73 -5.49
C GLU A 22 -15.34 -7.66 -5.11
N LEU A 23 -14.91 -6.41 -4.88
CA LEU A 23 -15.83 -5.32 -4.51
C LEU A 23 -16.49 -4.65 -5.73
N SER A 24 -16.31 -5.18 -6.95
CA SER A 24 -16.83 -4.56 -8.18
C SER A 24 -18.35 -4.42 -8.18
N HIS A 25 -19.07 -5.39 -7.60
CA HIS A 25 -20.53 -5.47 -7.56
C HIS A 25 -21.17 -4.75 -6.35
N ILE A 26 -20.36 -4.29 -5.38
CA ILE A 26 -20.86 -3.57 -4.20
C ILE A 26 -21.25 -2.14 -4.59
N LYS A 27 -22.48 -1.76 -4.25
CA LYS A 27 -23.05 -0.42 -4.49
C LYS A 27 -22.80 0.56 -3.33
N ASP A 28 -22.34 0.07 -2.18
CA ASP A 28 -21.83 0.93 -1.12
C ASP A 28 -20.44 1.45 -1.51
N PHE A 29 -20.45 2.61 -2.15
CA PHE A 29 -19.23 3.24 -2.66
C PHE A 29 -18.32 3.76 -1.54
N GLY A 30 -18.87 4.11 -0.37
CA GLY A 30 -18.08 4.57 0.76
C GLY A 30 -17.27 3.43 1.39
N PHE A 31 -17.93 2.30 1.64
CA PHE A 31 -17.26 1.08 2.08
C PHE A 31 -16.22 0.60 1.06
N LYS A 32 -16.61 0.57 -0.23
CA LYS A 32 -15.71 0.17 -1.32
C LYS A 32 -14.48 1.07 -1.41
N ASP A 33 -14.62 2.39 -1.30
CA ASP A 33 -13.50 3.33 -1.33
C ASP A 33 -12.54 3.09 -0.16
N GLN A 34 -13.06 2.95 1.06
CA GLN A 34 -12.21 2.72 2.24
C GLN A 34 -11.39 1.44 2.12
N ILE A 35 -12.01 0.33 1.71
CA ILE A 35 -11.30 -0.96 1.62
C ILE A 35 -10.31 -0.96 0.45
N THR A 36 -10.68 -0.42 -0.71
CA THR A 36 -9.78 -0.36 -1.86
C THR A 36 -8.56 0.53 -1.62
N ARG A 37 -8.75 1.70 -0.98
CA ARG A 37 -7.65 2.59 -0.58
C ARG A 37 -6.75 1.96 0.47
N SER A 38 -7.34 1.29 1.47
CA SER A 38 -6.58 0.56 2.48
C SER A 38 -5.75 -0.56 1.84
N GLY A 39 -6.34 -1.35 0.94
CA GLY A 39 -5.66 -2.42 0.23
C GLY A 39 -4.53 -1.93 -0.68
N LEU A 40 -4.72 -0.80 -1.38
CA LEU A 40 -3.70 -0.19 -2.23
C LEU A 40 -2.54 0.41 -1.43
N SER A 41 -2.79 0.91 -0.22
CA SER A 41 -1.77 1.54 0.62
C SER A 41 -0.60 0.62 0.97
N ILE A 42 -0.84 -0.69 1.08
CA ILE A 42 0.16 -1.67 1.49
C ILE A 42 1.29 -1.82 0.45
N PRO A 43 1.02 -2.22 -0.81
CA PRO A 43 2.07 -2.29 -1.83
C PRO A 43 2.70 -0.92 -2.12
N SER A 44 1.95 0.18 -2.01
CA SER A 44 2.46 1.55 -2.17
C SER A 44 3.48 1.92 -1.09
N ASN A 45 3.22 1.59 0.18
CA ASN A 45 4.15 1.88 1.27
C ASN A 45 5.43 1.04 1.16
N ILE A 46 5.32 -0.23 0.75
CA ILE A 46 6.50 -1.07 0.50
C ILE A 46 7.35 -0.48 -0.62
N ALA A 47 6.71 -0.07 -1.73
CA ALA A 47 7.41 0.59 -2.83
C ALA A 47 8.05 1.91 -2.39
N PHE A 48 7.35 2.73 -1.61
CA PHE A 48 7.85 4.01 -1.10
C PHE A 48 9.10 3.81 -0.24
N ILE A 49 9.07 2.91 0.75
CA ILE A 49 10.19 2.67 1.66
C ILE A 49 11.45 2.23 0.90
N LEU A 50 11.29 1.42 -0.15
CA LEU A 50 12.40 0.85 -0.90
C LEU A 50 12.88 1.72 -2.07
N SER A 51 12.09 2.71 -2.47
CA SER A 51 12.44 3.70 -3.50
C SER A 51 12.95 5.01 -2.90
N ALA A 52 12.70 5.26 -1.61
CA ALA A 52 13.15 6.47 -0.94
C ALA A 52 14.68 6.48 -0.77
N PRO A 53 15.38 7.53 -1.26
CA PRO A 53 16.79 7.71 -0.93
C PRO A 53 16.96 7.96 0.57
N CYS A 54 17.98 7.33 1.16
CA CYS A 54 18.36 7.42 2.58
C CYS A 54 18.38 8.86 3.14
N SER A 55 18.59 9.87 2.30
CA SER A 55 18.62 11.28 2.66
C SER A 55 17.25 11.88 3.05
N LEU A 56 16.13 11.19 2.82
CA LEU A 56 14.78 11.65 3.19
C LEU A 56 14.22 10.96 4.45
N THR A 57 14.97 10.06 5.08
CA THR A 57 14.56 9.41 6.34
C THR A 57 14.99 10.19 7.59
N THR A 58 15.17 11.51 7.48
CA THR A 58 15.21 12.40 8.65
C THR A 58 13.80 12.61 9.19
N ALA A 59 13.10 11.53 9.56
CA ALA A 59 12.05 11.64 10.54
C ALA A 59 12.74 11.51 11.90
N PRO A 60 12.86 12.59 12.69
CA PRO A 60 13.27 12.44 14.07
C PRO A 60 12.19 11.56 14.72
N CYS A 61 12.62 10.46 15.34
CA CYS A 61 11.79 9.71 16.26
C CYS A 61 11.62 10.56 17.54
N GLU A 62 10.86 11.65 17.46
CA GLU A 62 10.45 12.45 18.61
C GLU A 62 8.98 12.85 18.49
N ARG A 63 8.20 12.27 19.41
CA ARG A 63 7.19 12.96 20.22
C ARG A 63 5.83 13.29 19.56
N LEU A 64 4.87 12.39 19.78
CA LEU A 64 3.47 12.67 20.12
C LEU A 64 3.13 11.66 21.23
N GLN A 65 2.81 11.92 22.51
CA GLN A 65 2.04 12.99 23.16
C GLN A 65 0.94 13.59 22.29
#